data_AF-A0A9X1YG71-F1
#
_entry.id   AF-A0A9X1YG71-F1
#
_cell.length_a   1.000
_cell.length_b   1.000
_cell.length_c   1.000
_cell.angle_alpha   90.00
_cell.angle_beta   90.00
_cell.angle_gamma   90.00
#
_symmetry.space_group_name_H-M   'P 1'
#
loop_
_entity.id
_entity.type
_entity.pdbx_description
1 polymer ?
#
loop_
_entity_poly.entity_id
_entity_poly.type
_entity_poly.pdbx_seq_one_letter_code
_entity_poly.pdbx_strand_id
1 'polypeptide(L)'
;MPTYPVHVPRKSYKGSDARKRQSVATRNELASRLERYINAQEAAQTEPHQVLSYGSIAMETGISFDLVSDILYSVDCGSGGLTMFKNVAPRESVRAEERDQ
;
A
#
# COMPACT_ATOMS: atom_id res chain seq x y z
N MET A 1 2.08 11.52 -4.58
CA MET A 1 1.34 10.43 -5.24
C MET A 1 2.15 9.16 -5.06
N PRO A 2 1.56 8.07 -4.56
CA PRO A 2 2.28 6.83 -4.28
C PRO A 2 2.66 6.16 -5.60
N THR A 3 3.85 5.55 -5.65
CA THR A 3 4.23 4.65 -6.76
C THR A 3 3.74 3.25 -6.42
N TYR A 4 3.12 2.57 -7.39
CA TYR A 4 2.60 1.21 -7.23
C TYR A 4 3.57 0.20 -7.87
N PRO A 5 3.86 -0.95 -7.23
CA PRO A 5 3.32 -1.39 -5.94
C PRO A 5 3.79 -0.52 -4.77
N VAL A 6 2.90 -0.29 -3.79
CA VAL A 6 3.19 0.50 -2.61
C VAL A 6 4.19 -0.24 -1.73
N HIS A 7 5.18 0.51 -1.23
CA HIS A 7 6.08 0.06 -0.18
C HIS A 7 5.87 0.88 1.08
N VAL A 8 5.49 0.21 2.18
CA VAL A 8 5.29 0.84 3.48
C VAL A 8 6.61 0.73 4.27
N PRO A 9 7.22 1.86 4.67
CA PRO A 9 8.50 1.85 5.37
C PRO A 9 8.46 1.05 6.69
N ARG A 10 9.51 0.27 6.93
CA ARG A 10 9.72 -0.49 8.17
C ARG A 10 10.65 0.26 9.11
N LYS A 11 10.36 0.20 10.40
CA LYS A 11 11.25 0.75 11.42
C LYS A 11 12.23 -0.33 11.87
N SER A 12 13.52 -0.01 11.95
CA SER A 12 14.50 -0.88 12.61
C SER A 12 14.84 -0.32 13.98
N TYR A 13 14.97 -1.18 14.99
CA TYR A 13 15.41 -0.81 16.33
C TYR A 13 16.57 -1.69 16.75
N LYS A 14 17.76 -1.10 16.87
CA LYS A 14 19.01 -1.80 17.23
C LYS A 14 19.30 -1.77 18.74
N GLY A 15 18.47 -1.11 19.54
CA GLY A 15 18.67 -1.01 20.98
C GLY A 15 18.40 -2.32 21.74
N SER A 16 18.86 -2.37 22.98
CA SER A 16 18.74 -3.52 23.87
C SER A 16 17.39 -3.62 24.60
N ASP A 17 16.58 -2.54 24.60
CA ASP A 17 15.26 -2.53 25.25
C ASP A 17 14.29 -3.48 24.53
N ALA A 18 13.95 -4.59 25.19
CA ALA A 18 13.09 -5.63 24.65
C ALA A 18 11.65 -5.13 24.37
N ARG A 19 11.12 -4.21 25.20
CA ARG A 19 9.76 -3.69 25.03
C ARG A 19 9.67 -2.84 23.78
N LYS A 20 10.67 -1.97 23.56
CA LYS A 20 10.76 -1.17 22.34
C LYS A 20 10.93 -2.03 21.11
N ARG A 21 11.77 -3.08 21.19
CA ARG A 21 11.95 -4.04 20.10
C ARG A 21 10.64 -4.73 19.73
N GLN A 22 9.87 -5.19 20.73
CA GLN A 22 8.58 -5.84 20.50
C GLN A 22 7.56 -4.87 19.90
N SER A 23 7.45 -3.65 20.43
CA SER A 23 6.58 -2.62 19.87
C SER A 23 6.89 -2.30 18.40
N VAL A 24 8.18 -2.18 18.06
CA VAL A 24 8.63 -1.97 16.68
C VAL A 24 8.32 -3.18 15.80
N ALA A 25 8.51 -4.40 16.30
CA ALA A 25 8.17 -5.62 15.58
C ALA A 25 6.66 -5.70 15.28
N THR A 26 5.81 -5.45 16.28
CA THR A 26 4.34 -5.40 16.11
C THR A 26 3.95 -4.34 15.09
N ARG A 27 4.51 -3.13 15.18
CA ARG A 27 4.24 -2.08 14.19
C ARG A 27 4.63 -2.51 12.78
N ASN A 28 5.80 -3.13 12.63
CA ASN A 28 6.25 -3.63 11.32
C ASN A 28 5.35 -4.75 10.81
N GLU A 29 4.80 -5.60 11.67
CA GLU A 29 3.84 -6.62 11.24
C GLU A 29 2.57 -5.97 10.68
N LEU A 30 2.01 -4.98 11.40
CA LEU A 30 0.82 -4.24 10.97
C LEU A 30 1.04 -3.53 9.64
N ALA A 31 2.18 -2.86 9.49
CA ALA A 31 2.55 -2.24 8.23
C ALA A 31 2.64 -3.28 7.07
N SER A 32 2.92 -4.57 7.35
CA SER A 32 3.07 -5.60 6.31
C SER A 32 1.71 -6.07 5.86
N ARG A 33 0.78 -6.15 6.80
CA ARG A 33 -0.63 -6.41 6.51
C ARG A 33 -1.22 -5.27 5.68
N LEU A 34 -0.97 -4.01 6.04
CA LEU A 34 -1.46 -2.85 5.29
C LEU A 34 -0.87 -2.79 3.88
N GLU A 35 0.43 -3.00 3.72
CA GLU A 35 1.09 -3.04 2.40
C GLU A 35 0.47 -4.10 1.49
N ARG A 36 0.32 -5.33 1.99
CA ARG A 36 -0.31 -6.42 1.23
C ARG A 36 -1.76 -6.11 0.86
N TYR A 37 -2.53 -5.54 1.79
CA TYR A 37 -3.91 -5.16 1.54
C TYR A 37 -4.00 -4.10 0.43
N ILE A 38 -3.21 -3.03 0.51
CA ILE A 38 -3.24 -1.94 -0.50
C ILE A 38 -2.83 -2.47 -1.87
N ASN A 39 -1.76 -3.26 -1.95
CA ASN A 39 -1.32 -3.83 -3.23
C ASN A 39 -2.33 -4.84 -3.79
N ALA A 40 -3.06 -5.56 -2.94
CA ALA A 40 -4.16 -6.42 -3.41
C ALA A 40 -5.34 -5.60 -3.97
N GLN A 41 -5.67 -4.46 -3.35
CA GLN A 41 -6.71 -3.56 -3.85
C GLN A 41 -6.31 -2.93 -5.18
N GLU A 42 -5.05 -2.50 -5.33
CA GLU A 42 -4.54 -1.98 -6.60
C GLU A 42 -4.58 -3.03 -7.72
N ALA A 43 -4.17 -4.28 -7.43
CA ALA A 43 -4.23 -5.37 -8.41
C ALA A 43 -5.67 -5.73 -8.81
N ALA A 44 -6.63 -5.59 -7.90
CA ALA A 44 -8.06 -5.82 -8.16
C ALA A 44 -8.76 -4.62 -8.83
N GLN A 45 -8.08 -3.48 -8.94
CA GLN A 45 -8.67 -2.24 -9.42
C GLN A 45 -9.05 -2.31 -10.91
N THR A 46 -10.34 -2.16 -11.20
CA THR A 46 -10.85 -2.09 -12.58
C THR A 46 -10.80 -0.68 -13.14
N GLU A 47 -11.17 0.30 -12.30
CA GLU A 47 -11.29 1.72 -12.65
C GLU A 47 -9.92 2.42 -12.77
N PRO A 48 -9.80 3.54 -13.50
CA PRO A 48 -8.54 4.27 -13.61
C PRO A 48 -8.03 4.86 -12.29
N HIS A 49 -8.95 5.14 -11.37
CA HIS A 49 -8.64 5.66 -10.04
C HIS A 49 -9.54 5.01 -8.98
N GLN A 50 -9.02 4.85 -7.77
CA GLN A 50 -9.74 4.33 -6.62
C GLN A 50 -9.30 5.07 -5.36
N VAL A 51 -10.27 5.52 -4.56
CA VAL A 51 -9.99 6.16 -3.28
C VAL A 51 -10.23 5.16 -2.16
N LEU A 52 -9.20 4.91 -1.34
CA LEU A 52 -9.31 4.08 -0.14
C LEU A 52 -9.28 4.99 1.09
N SER A 53 -10.40 5.08 1.81
CA SER A 53 -10.44 5.82 3.08
C SER A 53 -9.72 5.03 4.18
N TYR A 54 -9.03 5.71 5.09
CA TYR A 54 -8.39 5.03 6.23
C TYR A 54 -9.41 4.34 7.13
N GLY A 55 -10.65 4.85 7.20
CA GLY A 55 -11.76 4.20 7.91
C GLY A 55 -12.12 2.86 7.30
N SER A 56 -12.29 2.79 5.97
CA SER A 56 -12.57 1.53 5.26
C SER A 56 -11.43 0.53 5.46
N ILE A 57 -10.18 0.98 5.31
CA ILE A 57 -9.00 0.12 5.53
C ILE A 57 -8.97 -0.42 6.97
N ALA A 58 -9.26 0.42 7.96
CA ALA A 58 -9.31 0.01 9.37
C ALA A 58 -10.37 -1.07 9.60
N MET A 59 -11.57 -0.90 9.04
CA MET A 59 -12.64 -1.90 9.16
C MET A 59 -12.27 -3.22 8.48
N GLU A 60 -11.74 -3.17 7.25
CA GLU A 60 -11.43 -4.39 6.47
C GLU A 60 -10.23 -5.16 7.02
N THR A 61 -9.23 -4.46 7.56
CA THR A 61 -8.01 -5.08 8.09
C THR A 61 -8.11 -5.42 9.58
N GLY A 62 -9.08 -4.86 10.30
CA GLY A 62 -9.23 -4.93 11.75
C GLY A 62 -8.15 -4.15 12.52
N ILE A 63 -7.40 -3.28 11.85
CA ILE A 63 -6.37 -2.42 12.45
C ILE A 63 -7.03 -1.10 12.88
N SER A 64 -6.67 -0.57 14.04
CA SER A 64 -7.26 0.69 14.50
C SER A 64 -6.97 1.84 13.53
N PHE A 65 -7.94 2.75 13.39
CA PHE A 65 -7.82 3.93 12.53
C PHE A 65 -6.53 4.72 12.82
N ASP A 66 -6.20 4.93 14.10
CA ASP A 66 -5.00 5.68 14.50
C ASP A 66 -3.72 5.02 13.97
N LEU A 67 -3.63 3.69 14.03
CA LEU A 67 -2.47 2.96 13.52
C LEU A 67 -2.43 2.93 11.99
N VAL A 68 -3.58 2.80 11.33
CA VAL A 68 -3.67 2.90 9.87
C VAL A 68 -3.19 4.27 9.41
N SER A 69 -3.74 5.33 9.99
CA SER A 69 -3.40 6.72 9.68
C SER A 69 -1.91 6.98 9.90
N ASP A 70 -1.37 6.64 11.08
CA ASP A 70 0.03 6.88 11.41
C ASP A 70 1.01 6.06 10.55
N ILE A 71 0.64 4.87 10.11
CA ILE A 71 1.47 4.05 9.21
C ILE A 71 1.39 4.56 7.77
N LEU A 72 0.19 4.80 7.24
CA LEU A 72 -0.04 5.16 5.83
C LEU A 72 0.19 6.64 5.54
N TYR A 73 0.18 7.51 6.55
CA TYR A 73 0.59 8.90 6.40
C TYR A 73 1.99 9.02 5.79
N SER A 74 2.89 8.08 6.09
CA SER A 74 4.25 8.06 5.54
C SER A 74 4.31 7.72 4.03
N VAL A 75 3.20 7.26 3.43
CA VAL A 75 3.13 6.79 2.04
C VAL A 75 2.58 7.86 1.11
N ASP A 76 1.46 8.50 1.47
CA ASP A 76 0.79 9.49 0.60
C ASP A 76 0.65 10.88 1.25
N CYS A 77 1.10 11.04 2.50
CA CYS A 77 0.90 12.26 3.30
C CYS A 77 -0.56 12.75 3.38
N GLY A 78 -1.53 11.87 3.07
CA GLY A 78 -2.95 12.15 3.02
C GLY A 78 -3.60 12.14 4.42
N SER A 79 -4.54 13.05 4.65
CA SER A 79 -5.19 13.26 5.95
C SER A 79 -6.37 12.32 6.25
N GLY A 80 -6.91 11.59 5.25
CA GLY A 80 -8.09 10.73 5.44
C GLY A 80 -8.16 9.48 4.57
N GLY A 81 -7.17 9.25 3.72
CA GLY A 81 -7.18 8.15 2.76
C GLY A 81 -6.02 8.24 1.80
N LEU A 82 -6.04 7.32 0.84
CA LEU A 82 -5.03 7.16 -0.20
C LEU A 82 -5.73 7.10 -1.55
N THR A 83 -5.22 7.86 -2.53
CA THR A 83 -5.74 7.82 -3.90
C THR A 83 -4.84 6.94 -4.74
N MET A 84 -5.39 5.84 -5.24
CA MET A 84 -4.74 4.92 -6.16
C MET A 84 -5.06 5.28 -7.59
N PHE A 85 -4.03 5.29 -8.42
CA PHE A 85 -4.15 5.42 -9.86
C PHE A 85 -3.66 4.13 -10.47
N LYS A 86 -4.48 3.53 -11.32
CA LYS A 86 -4.11 2.32 -12.03
C LYS A 86 -2.87 2.63 -12.87
N ASN A 87 -1.80 1.89 -12.64
CA ASN A 87 -0.62 2.01 -13.46
C ASN A 87 -0.94 1.34 -14.81
N VAL A 88 -1.59 2.07 -15.71
CA VAL A 88 -1.74 1.63 -17.08
C VAL A 88 -0.32 1.66 -17.64
N ALA A 89 0.34 0.51 -17.67
CA ALA A 89 1.58 0.38 -18.42
C ALA A 89 1.34 1.04 -19.79
N PRO A 90 2.24 1.92 -20.28
CA PRO A 90 2.13 2.35 -21.67
C PRO A 90 2.09 1.07 -22.49
N ARG A 91 1.06 0.90 -23.32
CA ARG A 91 0.90 -0.26 -24.20
C ARG A 91 2.22 -0.47 -24.95
N GLU A 92 3.08 -1.35 -24.45
CA GLU A 92 4.24 -1.78 -25.20
C GLU A 92 3.70 -2.67 -26.31
N SER A 93 3.67 -2.08 -27.51
CA SER A 93 3.76 -2.75 -28.79
C SER A 93 2.70 -3.83 -29.06
N VAL A 94 1.65 -3.44 -29.79
CA VAL A 94 1.10 -4.34 -30.81
C VAL A 94 2.23 -4.55 -31.83
N ARG A 95 3.18 -5.45 -31.52
CA ARG A 95 4.16 -5.90 -32.50
C ARG A 95 3.36 -6.70 -33.51
N ALA A 96 3.32 -6.15 -34.72
CA ALA A 96 2.75 -6.78 -35.89
C ALA A 96 3.29 -8.20 -36.04
N GLU A 97 2.43 -9.20 -35.91
CA GLU A 97 2.66 -10.49 -36.56
C GLU A 97 2.04 -10.38 -37.97
N GLU A 98 2.92 -9.95 -38.89
CA GLU A 98 3.11 -10.49 -40.24
C GLU A 98 1.86 -11.14 -40.89
N ARG A 99 1.19 -10.49 -41.87
CA ARG A 99 1.50 -10.68 -43.30
C ARG A 99 2.41 -11.87 -43.58
N ASP A 100 1.84 -13.05 -43.81
CA ASP A 100 1.86 -13.78 -45.10
C ASP A 100 1.39 -15.23 -44.85
N GLN A 101 0.25 -15.61 -45.44
CA GLN A 101 -0.01 -16.90 -46.10
C GLN A 101 -1.40 -16.90 -46.73
#